data_AF-A0A925IPP2-F1
#
_entry.id   AF-A0A925IPP2-F1
#
_cell.length_a   1.000
_cell.length_b   1.000
_cell.length_c   1.000
_cell.angle_alpha   90.00
_cell.angle_beta   90.00
_cell.angle_gamma   90.00
#
_symmetry.space_group_name_H-M   'P 1'
#
loop_
_entity.id
_entity.type
_entity.pdbx_description
1 polymer ?
#
loop_
_entity_poly.entity_id
_entity_poly.type
_entity_poly.pdbx_seq_one_letter_code
_entity_poly.pdbx_strand_id
1 'polypeptide(L)'
;MQNKVVVPGKVKKESNKKYKIEKDKSSESDVTVELTGDGDYQVEKLSVDGLPTNMIDGNPIRWFNNFAIKKNGQYINEIFFVTIPDPGKSRVVIFDGNGNPYYYTGEVIKNTIELTDGDPAGGFSP
;
A
#
# COMPACT_ATOMS: atom_id res chain seq x y z
N MET A 1 1.08 -11.56 14.42
CA MET A 1 0.29 -10.45 13.85
C MET A 1 1.16 -9.21 13.88
N GLN A 2 1.41 -8.57 12.74
CA GLN A 2 1.99 -7.23 12.72
C GLN A 2 0.96 -6.27 13.35
N ASN A 3 1.39 -5.48 14.33
CA ASN A 3 0.51 -4.48 14.95
C ASN A 3 0.20 -3.38 13.92
N LYS A 4 -1.05 -3.32 13.46
CA LYS A 4 -1.51 -2.27 12.55
C LYS A 4 -1.82 -1.02 13.36
N VAL A 5 -0.96 -0.02 13.24
CA VAL A 5 -1.14 1.29 13.89
C VAL A 5 -1.60 2.29 12.85
N VAL A 6 -2.82 2.80 12.99
CA VAL A 6 -3.35 3.85 12.11
C VAL A 6 -2.67 5.18 12.43
N VAL A 7 -2.23 5.89 11.39
CA VAL A 7 -1.68 7.25 11.49
C VAL A 7 -2.75 8.23 11.01
N PRO A 8 -3.44 8.95 11.91
CA PRO A 8 -4.56 9.79 11.54
C PRO A 8 -4.13 11.03 10.74
N GLY A 9 -5.03 11.54 9.89
CA GLY A 9 -4.83 12.80 9.16
C GLY A 9 -3.86 12.74 7.98
N LYS A 10 -3.39 11.55 7.60
CA LYS A 10 -2.43 11.33 6.50
C LYS A 10 -3.08 10.88 5.18
N VAL A 11 -4.40 10.89 5.10
CA VAL A 11 -5.14 10.51 3.90
C VAL A 11 -5.98 11.70 3.45
N LYS A 12 -5.81 12.09 2.20
CA LYS A 12 -6.57 13.15 1.55
C LYS A 12 -7.38 12.57 0.40
N LYS A 13 -8.69 12.74 0.45
CA LYS A 13 -9.58 12.38 -0.66
C LYS A 13 -9.50 13.48 -1.72
N GLU A 14 -8.94 13.15 -2.88
CA GLU A 14 -8.84 14.09 -4.02
C GLU A 14 -10.09 14.03 -4.91
N SER A 15 -10.71 12.85 -5.02
CA SER A 15 -12.00 12.63 -5.69
C SER A 15 -12.72 11.42 -5.09
N ASN A 16 -13.88 11.04 -5.63
CA ASN A 16 -14.62 9.86 -5.15
C ASN A 16 -13.80 8.56 -5.15
N LYS A 17 -12.89 8.42 -6.12
CA LYS A 17 -12.08 7.21 -6.31
C LYS A 17 -10.58 7.44 -6.12
N LYS A 18 -10.15 8.67 -5.90
CA LYS A 18 -8.73 9.04 -5.83
C LYS A 18 -8.36 9.56 -4.45
N TYR A 19 -7.33 8.94 -3.87
CA TYR A 19 -6.83 9.25 -2.53
C TYR A 19 -5.33 9.48 -2.60
N LYS A 20 -4.87 10.57 -1.99
CA LYS A 20 -3.47 10.78 -1.70
C LYS A 20 -3.18 10.30 -0.29
N ILE A 21 -2.20 9.41 -0.16
CA ILE A 21 -1.72 8.89 1.12
C ILE A 21 -0.36 9.54 1.37
N GLU A 22 -0.34 10.46 2.33
CA GLU A 22 0.84 11.23 2.66
C GLU A 22 1.81 10.39 3.51
N LYS A 23 3.10 10.64 3.32
CA LYS A 23 4.13 10.03 4.15
C LYS A 23 3.96 10.39 5.62
N ASP A 24 4.24 9.44 6.49
CA ASP A 24 4.38 9.71 7.92
C ASP A 24 5.80 10.17 8.24
N LYS A 25 6.80 9.47 7.69
CA LYS A 25 8.23 9.69 7.94
C LYS A 25 8.98 10.20 6.71
N SER A 26 10.17 10.76 6.92
CA SER A 26 11.03 11.26 5.86
C SER A 26 11.55 10.18 4.90
N SER A 27 11.64 8.93 5.37
CA SER A 27 12.05 7.76 4.57
C SER A 27 10.97 7.28 3.59
N GLU A 28 9.71 7.61 3.89
CA GLU A 28 8.54 7.28 3.08
C GLU A 28 8.32 8.33 1.97
N SER A 29 7.47 7.97 1.02
CA SER A 29 6.99 8.80 -0.08
C SER A 29 5.47 8.91 -0.04
N ASP A 30 4.95 10.05 -0.49
CA ASP A 30 3.51 10.14 -0.78
C ASP A 30 3.17 9.15 -1.90
N VAL A 31 2.00 8.51 -1.81
CA VAL A 31 1.48 7.65 -2.89
C VAL A 31 0.05 8.07 -3.22
N THR A 32 -0.34 7.76 -4.45
CA THR A 32 -1.70 7.99 -4.92
C THR A 32 -2.37 6.65 -5.14
N VAL A 33 -3.58 6.50 -4.60
CA VAL A 33 -4.44 5.33 -4.76
C VAL A 33 -5.64 5.72 -5.61
N GLU A 34 -5.88 4.97 -6.68
CA GLU A 34 -7.04 5.11 -7.56
C GLU A 34 -7.86 3.82 -7.57
N LEU A 35 -9.09 3.90 -7.09
CA LEU A 35 -10.02 2.79 -6.98
C LEU A 35 -10.82 2.64 -8.28
N THR A 36 -11.17 1.42 -8.66
CA THR A 36 -11.96 1.18 -9.88
C THR A 36 -13.46 1.18 -9.62
N GLY A 37 -13.89 0.58 -8.50
CA GLY A 37 -15.30 0.45 -8.13
C GLY A 37 -15.95 1.73 -7.60
N ASP A 38 -17.27 1.68 -7.44
CA ASP A 38 -18.06 2.70 -6.76
C ASP A 38 -18.33 2.28 -5.31
N GLY A 39 -18.39 3.26 -4.40
CA GLY A 39 -18.78 3.03 -3.02
C GLY A 39 -18.10 3.96 -2.03
N ASP A 40 -18.50 3.80 -0.76
CA ASP A 40 -17.96 4.55 0.36
C ASP A 40 -16.71 3.85 0.89
N TYR A 41 -15.59 4.17 0.25
CA TYR A 41 -14.28 3.67 0.65
C TYR A 41 -13.72 4.42 1.85
N GLN A 42 -13.05 3.66 2.72
CA GLN A 42 -12.30 4.14 3.86
C GLN A 42 -10.82 3.80 3.61
N VAL A 43 -10.00 4.83 3.43
CA VAL A 43 -8.56 4.67 3.23
C VAL A 43 -7.85 5.14 4.49
N GLU A 44 -6.98 4.29 5.03
CA GLU A 44 -6.24 4.52 6.27
C GLU A 44 -4.73 4.48 6.00
N LYS A 45 -3.98 5.46 6.50
CA LYS A 45 -2.52 5.35 6.59
C LYS A 45 -2.16 4.45 7.76
N LEU A 46 -1.24 3.52 7.54
CA LEU A 46 -0.69 2.64 8.58
C LEU A 46 0.78 2.98 8.85
N SER A 47 1.26 2.79 10.07
CA SER A 47 2.68 2.97 10.39
C SER A 47 3.54 1.93 9.70
N VAL A 48 4.78 2.30 9.36
CA VAL A 48 5.83 1.38 8.90
C VAL A 48 6.72 0.87 10.05
N ASP A 49 6.41 1.24 11.30
CA ASP A 49 7.16 0.76 12.47
C ASP A 49 7.03 -0.74 12.68
N GLY A 50 8.16 -1.38 12.97
CA GLY A 50 8.21 -2.82 13.21
C GLY A 50 8.06 -3.67 11.95
N LEU A 51 7.99 -3.05 10.76
CA LEU A 51 8.05 -3.79 9.50
C LEU A 51 9.48 -4.31 9.24
N PRO A 52 9.63 -5.43 8.50
CA PRO A 52 10.93 -5.95 8.13
C PRO A 52 11.78 -4.90 7.40
N THR A 53 13.06 -4.83 7.74
CA THR A 53 14.03 -3.92 7.11
C THR A 53 14.80 -4.59 5.96
N ASN A 54 14.69 -5.91 5.84
CA ASN A 54 15.41 -6.72 4.87
C ASN A 54 14.50 -7.82 4.32
N MET A 55 14.72 -8.14 3.04
CA MET A 55 14.19 -9.33 2.38
C MET A 55 14.89 -10.59 2.89
N ILE A 56 14.31 -11.76 2.62
CA ILE A 56 14.88 -13.06 3.02
C ILE A 56 16.27 -13.32 2.41
N ASP A 57 16.56 -12.70 1.26
CA ASP A 57 17.84 -12.76 0.57
C ASP A 57 18.86 -11.70 1.07
N GLY A 58 18.51 -10.95 2.11
CA GLY A 58 19.34 -9.93 2.75
C GLY A 58 19.24 -8.54 2.14
N ASN A 59 18.59 -8.36 0.98
CA ASN A 59 18.46 -7.05 0.36
C ASN A 59 17.65 -6.09 1.25
N PRO A 60 18.09 -4.83 1.45
CA PRO A 60 17.38 -3.87 2.28
C PRO A 60 16.03 -3.48 1.65
N ILE A 61 15.01 -3.31 2.49
CA ILE A 61 13.69 -2.85 2.09
C ILE A 61 13.57 -1.36 2.39
N ARG A 62 13.08 -0.60 1.40
CA ARG A 62 12.60 0.77 1.60
C ARG A 62 11.08 0.78 1.47
N TRP A 63 10.39 1.05 2.57
CA TRP A 63 8.94 1.22 2.57
C TRP A 63 8.56 2.60 2.03
N PHE A 64 7.92 2.63 0.86
CA PHE A 64 7.42 3.88 0.29
C PHE A 64 6.19 4.39 1.03
N ASN A 65 5.26 3.50 1.36
CA ASN A 65 4.08 3.83 2.15
C ASN A 65 3.50 2.55 2.74
N ASN A 66 2.53 2.68 3.64
CA ASN A 66 1.77 1.58 4.21
C ASN A 66 0.35 2.07 4.49
N PHE A 67 -0.65 1.34 4.02
CA PHE A 67 -2.04 1.77 4.06
C PHE A 67 -3.00 0.58 4.00
N ALA A 68 -4.26 0.86 4.33
CA ALA A 68 -5.37 -0.05 4.13
C ALA A 68 -6.56 0.64 3.46
N ILE A 69 -7.37 -0.13 2.75
CA ILE A 69 -8.57 0.27 2.02
C ILE A 69 -9.69 -0.67 2.42
N LYS A 70 -10.76 -0.09 2.96
CA LYS A 70 -11.97 -0.79 3.37
C LYS A 70 -13.19 -0.24 2.65
N LYS A 71 -14.24 -1.05 2.56
CA LYS A 71 -15.57 -0.71 2.08
C LYS A 71 -16.57 -1.41 3.02
N ASN A 72 -17.51 -0.66 3.57
CA ASN A 72 -18.46 -1.17 4.59
C ASN A 72 -17.78 -1.86 5.79
N GLY A 73 -16.62 -1.34 6.22
CA GLY A 73 -15.85 -1.87 7.34
C GLY A 73 -15.02 -3.13 7.03
N GLN A 74 -15.09 -3.67 5.81
CA GLN A 74 -14.30 -4.83 5.38
C GLN A 74 -13.19 -4.40 4.42
N TYR A 75 -12.05 -5.08 4.44
CA TYR A 75 -10.99 -4.85 3.45
C TYR A 75 -11.51 -5.19 2.05
N ILE A 76 -11.14 -4.37 1.07
CA ILE A 76 -11.57 -4.60 -0.30
C ILE A 76 -10.78 -5.77 -0.92
N ASN A 77 -11.43 -6.50 -1.81
CA ASN A 77 -10.82 -7.39 -2.78
C ASN A 77 -11.31 -6.97 -4.17
N GLU A 78 -10.89 -5.79 -4.60
CA GLU A 78 -11.30 -5.13 -5.84
C GLU A 78 -10.03 -4.49 -6.44
N ILE A 79 -9.93 -4.43 -7.77
CA ILE A 79 -8.77 -3.82 -8.42
C ILE A 79 -8.64 -2.34 -8.03
N PHE A 80 -7.43 -1.91 -7.68
CA PHE A 80 -7.03 -0.53 -7.53
C PHE A 80 -5.60 -0.32 -8.01
N PHE A 81 -5.27 0.93 -8.27
CA PHE A 81 -3.97 1.34 -8.78
C PHE A 81 -3.23 2.16 -7.75
N VAL A 82 -1.94 1.92 -7.61
CA VAL A 82 -1.06 2.68 -6.72
C VAL A 82 0.04 3.32 -7.53
N THR A 83 0.08 4.66 -7.56
CA THR A 83 1.16 5.41 -8.19
C THR A 83 2.19 5.85 -7.15
N ILE A 84 3.45 5.49 -7.39
CA ILE A 84 4.61 5.89 -6.58
C ILE A 84 5.36 6.96 -7.38
N PRO A 85 5.46 8.23 -6.93
CA PRO A 85 5.97 9.31 -7.76
C PRO A 85 7.46 9.17 -8.13
N ASP A 86 8.27 8.57 -7.25
CA ASP A 86 9.70 8.33 -7.51
C ASP A 86 10.17 7.02 -6.85
N PRO A 87 9.93 5.86 -7.49
CA PRO A 87 10.43 4.58 -6.99
C PRO A 87 11.95 4.41 -7.21
N GLY A 88 12.58 5.31 -8.00
CA GLY A 88 13.94 5.13 -8.48
C GLY A 88 14.12 3.84 -9.29
N LYS A 89 15.29 3.20 -9.18
CA LYS A 89 15.58 1.87 -9.76
C LYS A 89 15.19 0.71 -8.82
N SER A 90 14.44 0.99 -7.76
CA SER A 90 14.15 0.01 -6.71
C SER A 90 13.14 -1.01 -7.20
N ARG A 91 13.29 -2.27 -6.79
CA ARG A 91 12.22 -3.27 -6.94
C ARG A 91 11.09 -2.91 -5.97
N VAL A 92 9.85 -3.05 -6.42
CA VAL A 92 8.68 -2.85 -5.56
C VAL A 92 8.55 -4.05 -4.63
N VAL A 93 8.39 -3.79 -3.34
CA VAL A 93 8.16 -4.80 -2.29
C VAL A 93 6.79 -4.54 -1.70
N ILE A 94 5.98 -5.60 -1.60
CA ILE A 94 4.65 -5.60 -0.99
C ILE A 94 4.52 -6.79 -0.04
N PHE A 95 3.50 -6.79 0.82
CA PHE A 95 3.23 -7.92 1.69
C PHE A 95 2.32 -8.95 1.00
N ASP A 96 2.56 -10.23 1.28
CA ASP A 96 1.62 -11.30 0.98
C ASP A 96 0.52 -11.37 2.06
N GLY A 97 -0.48 -12.21 1.82
CA GLY A 97 -1.57 -12.42 2.74
C GLY A 97 -1.20 -12.95 4.14
N ASN A 98 0.04 -13.38 4.36
CA ASN A 98 0.57 -13.79 5.66
C ASN A 98 1.40 -12.67 6.33
N GLY A 99 1.52 -11.51 5.69
CA GLY A 99 2.36 -10.40 6.13
C GLY A 99 3.85 -10.59 5.84
N ASN A 100 4.22 -11.47 4.90
CA ASN A 100 5.60 -11.63 4.46
C ASN A 100 5.89 -10.70 3.26
N PRO A 101 7.00 -9.97 3.26
CA PRO A 101 7.36 -9.14 2.12
C PRO A 101 7.80 -10.01 0.93
N TYR A 102 7.34 -9.66 -0.28
CA TYR A 102 7.77 -10.26 -1.54
C TYR A 102 8.01 -9.19 -2.61
N TYR A 103 8.84 -9.53 -3.61
CA TYR A 103 9.04 -8.67 -4.76
C TYR A 103 7.82 -8.71 -5.67
N TYR A 104 7.20 -7.56 -5.89
CA TYR A 104 6.10 -7.44 -6.85
C TYR A 104 6.61 -7.77 -8.25
N THR A 105 5.97 -8.73 -8.90
CA THR A 105 6.33 -9.25 -10.24
C THR A 105 5.37 -8.79 -11.33
N GLY A 106 4.31 -8.06 -10.98
CA GLY A 106 3.36 -7.54 -11.95
C GLY A 106 3.94 -6.39 -12.77
N GLU A 107 3.18 -5.94 -13.76
CA GLU A 107 3.59 -4.83 -14.61
C GLU A 107 3.66 -3.53 -13.80
N VAL A 108 4.67 -2.71 -14.11
CA VAL A 108 4.84 -1.35 -13.56
C VAL A 108 4.75 -0.37 -14.74
N ILE A 109 3.60 0.28 -14.90
CA ILE A 109 3.36 1.24 -15.98
C ILE A 109 3.43 2.65 -15.40
N LYS A 110 4.40 3.46 -15.84
CA LYS A 110 4.55 4.86 -15.37
C LYS A 110 4.53 4.97 -13.83
N ASN A 111 5.31 4.12 -13.16
CA ASN A 111 5.39 4.00 -11.70
C ASN A 111 4.06 3.65 -11.00
N THR A 112 3.11 3.09 -11.75
CA THR A 112 1.82 2.63 -11.22
C THR A 112 1.80 1.11 -11.25
N ILE A 113 1.36 0.53 -10.14
CA ILE A 113 1.12 -0.91 -9.98
C ILE A 113 -0.36 -1.17 -9.79
N GLU A 114 -0.81 -2.34 -10.21
CA GLU A 114 -2.16 -2.83 -10.00
C GLU A 114 -2.16 -3.77 -8.79
N LEU A 115 -3.14 -3.61 -7.90
CA LEU A 115 -3.33 -4.45 -6.72
C LEU A 115 -4.83 -4.75 -6.56
N THR A 116 -5.15 -5.82 -5.84
CA THR A 116 -6.54 -6.23 -5.56
C THR A 116 -6.87 -6.21 -4.08
N ASP A 117 -5.87 -6.41 -3.20
CA ASP A 117 -6.07 -6.45 -1.76
C ASP A 117 -5.94 -5.07 -1.12
N GLY A 118 -7.03 -4.61 -0.52
CA GLY A 118 -7.06 -3.38 0.27
C GLY A 118 -6.27 -3.47 1.57
N ASP A 119 -5.76 -4.64 1.94
CA ASP A 119 -4.90 -4.83 3.09
C ASP A 119 -3.76 -5.75 2.68
N PRO A 120 -2.54 -5.23 2.45
CA PRO A 120 -1.46 -6.05 1.93
C PRO A 120 -1.01 -7.18 2.89
N ALA A 121 -1.62 -7.39 4.06
CA ALA A 121 -1.40 -8.57 4.92
C ALA A 121 -2.68 -9.38 5.21
N GLY A 122 -3.71 -9.25 4.36
CA GLY A 122 -5.09 -9.69 4.63
C GLY A 122 -5.49 -11.08 4.13
N GLY A 123 -4.66 -11.77 3.35
CA GLY A 123 -4.87 -13.19 3.11
C GLY A 123 -5.72 -13.57 1.91
N PHE A 124 -5.55 -12.99 0.72
CA PHE A 124 -5.95 -13.65 -0.54
C PHE A 124 -4.98 -13.27 -1.66
N SER A 125 -4.04 -14.15 -2.00
CA SER A 125 -3.17 -13.94 -3.18
C SER A 125 -3.98 -13.58 -4.45
N PRO A 126 -3.39 -12.85 -5.41
CA PRO A 126 -4.00 -12.65 -6.73
C PRO A 126 -4.36 -13.95 -7.44
#